data_AF-A0A0J7KQU6-F1
#
_entry.id   AF-A0A0J7KQU6-F1
#
_cell.length_a   1.000
_cell.length_b   1.000
_cell.length_c   1.000
_cell.angle_alpha   90.00
_cell.angle_beta   90.00
_cell.angle_gamma   90.00
#
_symmetry.space_group_name_H-M   'P 1'
#
loop_
_entity.id
_entity.type
_entity.pdbx_description
1 polymer ?
#
loop_
_entity_poly.entity_id
_entity_poly.type
_entity_poly.pdbx_seq_one_letter_code
_entity_poly.pdbx_strand_id
1 'polypeptide(L)'
;MMELTLKKLLVTKDYIDRFWENLIKIGKDKVTQSYLKTRLTLLESYWQRFEETHYNLLENDDAAVEKYLNEDVYADTEDNYVAVKTRITSLLRDDTTSVKHDSTIAASLFFKQIQLPKISLPSFSGDQLAWESFRDLFRSLVGDVSELAPVQKL
;
A
#
# COMPACT_ATOMS: atom_id res chain seq x y z
N MET A 1 23.10 -23.21 -12.08
CA MET A 1 21.99 -22.59 -12.83
C MET A 1 20.78 -22.35 -11.93
N MET A 2 20.43 -23.29 -11.03
CA MET A 2 19.26 -23.17 -10.13
C MET A 2 19.37 -22.10 -9.04
N GLU A 3 20.54 -21.94 -8.39
CA GLU A 3 20.76 -20.81 -7.47
C GLU A 3 20.54 -19.45 -8.17
N LEU A 4 20.82 -19.37 -9.47
CA LEU A 4 20.58 -18.16 -10.25
C LEU A 4 19.08 -17.93 -10.48
N THR A 5 18.30 -18.98 -10.73
CA THR A 5 16.83 -18.90 -10.88
C THR A 5 16.17 -18.51 -9.57
N LEU A 6 16.52 -19.17 -8.45
CA LEU A 6 16.03 -18.80 -7.12
C LEU A 6 16.41 -17.36 -6.76
N LYS A 7 17.65 -16.95 -7.04
CA LYS A 7 18.08 -15.56 -6.82
C LYS A 7 17.27 -14.57 -7.64
N LYS A 8 16.97 -14.86 -8.92
CA LYS A 8 16.12 -14.01 -9.76
C LYS A 8 14.70 -13.89 -9.19
N LEU A 9 14.15 -14.99 -8.70
CA LEU A 9 12.84 -15.03 -8.04
C LEU A 9 12.81 -14.11 -6.82
N LEU A 10 13.77 -14.28 -5.90
CA LEU A 10 13.87 -13.49 -4.67
C LEU A 10 14.10 -12.00 -4.93
N VAL A 11 14.89 -11.66 -5.97
CA VAL A 11 15.06 -10.26 -6.40
C VAL A 11 13.74 -9.67 -6.91
N THR A 12 12.98 -10.43 -7.69
CA THR A 12 11.70 -9.95 -8.22
C THR A 12 10.66 -9.82 -7.11
N LYS A 13 10.67 -10.72 -6.12
CA LYS A 13 9.91 -10.58 -4.87
C LYS A 13 10.21 -9.27 -4.15
N ASP A 14 11.49 -8.94 -3.91
CA ASP A 14 11.87 -7.68 -3.23
C ASP A 14 11.33 -6.43 -3.96
N TYR A 15 11.32 -6.47 -5.30
CA TYR A 15 10.74 -5.38 -6.10
C TYR A 15 9.23 -5.21 -5.89
N ILE A 16 8.49 -6.33 -5.73
CA ILE A 16 7.05 -6.33 -5.45
C ILE A 16 6.80 -5.89 -4.01
N ASP A 17 7.51 -6.46 -3.03
CA ASP A 17 7.42 -6.14 -1.60
C ASP A 17 7.60 -4.65 -1.32
N ARG A 18 8.59 -4.05 -1.96
CA ARG A 18 8.95 -2.65 -1.73
C ARG A 18 8.26 -1.71 -2.72
N PHE A 19 7.37 -2.23 -3.56
CA PHE A 19 6.79 -1.47 -4.66
C PHE A 19 6.02 -0.25 -4.17
N TRP A 20 5.17 -0.46 -3.16
CA TRP A 20 4.33 0.59 -2.59
C TRP A 20 5.16 1.69 -1.93
N GLU A 21 6.12 1.32 -1.08
CA GLU A 21 7.03 2.28 -0.46
C GLU A 21 7.79 3.12 -1.50
N ASN A 22 8.25 2.47 -2.57
CA ASN A 22 8.96 3.14 -3.65
C ASN A 22 8.05 4.05 -4.48
N LEU A 23 6.77 3.73 -4.60
CA LEU A 23 5.78 4.57 -5.27
C LEU A 23 5.51 5.85 -4.48
N ILE A 24 5.43 5.79 -3.15
CA ILE A 24 5.11 6.98 -2.32
C ILE A 24 6.32 7.88 -2.02
N LYS A 25 7.55 7.35 -2.16
CA LYS A 25 8.81 8.09 -1.90
C LYS A 25 9.03 9.30 -2.81
N ILE A 26 8.44 9.33 -4.00
CA ILE A 26 8.66 10.42 -4.97
C ILE A 26 7.99 11.75 -4.59
N GLY A 27 7.18 11.77 -3.52
CA GLY A 27 6.53 12.99 -3.00
C GLY A 27 5.22 13.33 -3.71
N LYS A 28 4.42 14.19 -3.06
CA LYS A 28 3.01 14.38 -3.42
C LYS A 28 2.77 14.92 -4.81
N ASP A 29 3.61 15.86 -5.20
CA ASP A 29 3.44 16.64 -6.43
C ASP A 29 3.76 15.84 -7.70
N LYS A 30 4.37 14.65 -7.56
CA LYS A 30 4.79 13.82 -8.69
C LYS A 30 3.85 12.65 -8.97
N VAL A 31 2.91 12.35 -8.07
CA VAL A 31 1.97 11.23 -8.23
C VAL A 31 0.78 11.67 -9.08
N THR A 32 0.97 11.63 -10.40
CA THR A 32 -0.08 11.91 -11.39
C THR A 32 -0.79 10.62 -11.82
N GLN A 33 -1.98 10.73 -12.43
CA GLN A 33 -2.68 9.57 -12.99
C GLN A 33 -1.83 8.80 -14.03
N SER A 34 -1.11 9.54 -14.88
CA SER A 34 -0.18 8.95 -15.85
C SER A 34 0.92 8.16 -15.14
N TYR A 35 1.53 8.74 -14.09
CA TYR A 35 2.52 8.06 -13.27
C TYR A 35 1.96 6.78 -12.63
N LEU A 36 0.77 6.84 -12.04
CA LEU A 36 0.11 5.67 -11.43
C LEU A 36 -0.17 4.56 -12.45
N LYS A 37 -0.63 4.90 -13.66
CA LYS A 37 -0.81 3.95 -14.77
C LYS A 37 0.50 3.29 -15.17
N THR A 38 1.57 4.08 -15.34
CA THR A 38 2.89 3.53 -15.66
C THR A 38 3.42 2.61 -14.55
N ARG A 39 3.20 2.98 -13.28
CA ARG A 39 3.58 2.14 -12.13
C ARG A 39 2.76 0.86 -12.08
N LEU A 40 1.46 0.90 -12.37
CA LEU A 40 0.63 -0.29 -12.44
C LEU A 40 1.16 -1.29 -13.48
N THR A 41 1.46 -0.82 -14.69
CA THR A 41 2.05 -1.68 -15.74
C THR A 41 3.41 -2.25 -15.32
N LEU A 42 4.23 -1.47 -14.62
CA LEU A 42 5.51 -1.96 -14.10
C LEU A 42 5.31 -3.08 -13.06
N LEU A 43 4.37 -2.90 -12.13
CA LEU A 43 4.03 -3.90 -11.12
C LEU A 43 3.56 -5.21 -11.77
N GLU A 44 2.66 -5.12 -12.76
CA GLU A 44 2.18 -6.29 -13.52
C GLU A 44 3.33 -7.02 -14.23
N SER A 45 4.31 -6.28 -14.77
CA SER A 45 5.49 -6.89 -15.39
C SER A 45 6.40 -7.61 -14.38
N TYR A 46 6.49 -7.13 -13.14
CA TYR A 46 7.22 -7.82 -12.08
C TYR A 46 6.50 -9.08 -11.64
N TRP A 47 5.17 -9.01 -11.48
CA TRP A 47 4.34 -10.18 -11.16
C TRP A 47 4.49 -11.28 -12.20
N GLN A 48 4.34 -10.94 -13.49
CA GLN A 48 4.49 -11.93 -14.57
C GLN A 48 5.86 -12.61 -14.54
N ARG A 49 6.95 -11.86 -14.35
CA ARG A 49 8.30 -12.44 -14.25
C ARG A 49 8.47 -13.32 -13.03
N PHE A 50 7.89 -12.92 -11.90
CA PHE A 50 7.92 -13.70 -10.66
C PHE A 50 7.20 -15.03 -10.85
N GLU A 51 5.98 -14.99 -11.39
CA GLU A 51 5.15 -16.15 -11.67
C GLU A 51 5.81 -17.11 -12.67
N GLU A 52 6.31 -16.60 -13.80
CA GLU A 52 7.07 -17.41 -14.77
C GLU A 52 8.29 -18.07 -14.13
N THR A 53 9.04 -17.32 -13.30
CA THR A 53 10.21 -17.86 -12.61
C THR A 53 9.81 -18.92 -11.56
N HIS A 54 8.68 -18.74 -10.88
CA HIS A 54 8.14 -19.70 -9.92
C HIS A 54 7.78 -21.03 -10.60
N TYR A 55 7.04 -21.00 -11.71
CA TYR A 55 6.68 -22.23 -12.43
C TYR A 55 7.91 -22.94 -12.99
N ASN A 56 8.88 -22.22 -13.54
CA ASN A 56 10.16 -22.81 -13.96
C ASN A 56 10.91 -23.48 -12.79
N LEU A 57 10.73 -22.98 -11.56
CA LEU A 57 11.36 -23.53 -10.36
C LEU A 57 10.66 -24.82 -9.91
N LEU A 58 9.33 -24.89 -10.03
CA LEU A 58 8.52 -26.08 -9.69
C LEU A 58 8.75 -27.29 -10.59
N GLU A 59 9.20 -27.08 -11.82
CA GLU A 59 9.53 -28.18 -12.75
C GLU A 59 10.78 -28.97 -12.34
N ASN A 60 11.46 -28.59 -11.25
CA ASN A 60 12.74 -29.14 -10.83
C ASN A 60 12.72 -29.59 -9.36
N ASP A 61 13.36 -30.71 -9.05
CA ASP A 61 13.34 -31.39 -7.74
C ASP A 61 14.66 -31.13 -6.98
N ASP A 62 14.82 -29.92 -6.42
CA ASP A 62 16.03 -29.48 -5.68
C ASP A 62 15.67 -29.08 -4.23
N ALA A 63 16.53 -29.44 -3.26
CA ALA A 63 16.35 -29.11 -1.85
C ALA A 63 16.22 -27.59 -1.57
N ALA A 64 16.83 -26.74 -2.39
CA ALA A 64 16.66 -25.28 -2.26
C ALA A 64 15.26 -24.81 -2.68
N VAL A 65 14.60 -25.54 -3.58
CA VAL A 65 13.20 -25.31 -3.98
C VAL A 65 12.27 -25.72 -2.85
N GLU A 66 12.52 -26.86 -2.21
CA GLU A 66 11.73 -27.34 -1.08
C GLU A 66 11.68 -26.31 0.06
N LYS A 67 12.82 -25.67 0.39
CA LYS A 67 12.84 -24.59 1.38
C LYS A 67 11.96 -23.41 0.98
N TYR A 68 12.04 -22.96 -0.28
CA TYR A 68 11.21 -21.89 -0.81
C TYR A 68 9.71 -22.22 -0.74
N LEU A 69 9.34 -23.46 -1.06
CA LEU A 69 7.94 -23.92 -1.03
C LEU A 69 7.38 -24.02 0.39
N ASN A 70 8.23 -24.35 1.37
CA ASN A 70 7.83 -24.44 2.77
C ASN A 70 7.72 -23.07 3.46
N GLU A 71 8.22 -22.00 2.86
CA GLU A 71 8.25 -20.64 3.43
C GLU A 71 7.09 -19.74 2.94
N ASP A 72 6.03 -20.30 2.33
CA ASP A 72 4.84 -19.59 1.81
C ASP A 72 5.16 -18.36 0.91
N VAL A 73 6.37 -18.31 0.36
CA VAL A 73 6.92 -17.13 -0.32
C VAL A 73 6.07 -16.71 -1.52
N TYR A 74 5.48 -17.66 -2.24
CA TYR A 74 4.58 -17.36 -3.35
C TYR A 74 3.31 -16.65 -2.87
N ALA A 75 2.61 -17.24 -1.90
CA ALA A 75 1.35 -16.73 -1.38
C ALA A 75 1.52 -15.33 -0.77
N ASP A 76 2.56 -15.13 0.05
CA ASP A 76 2.86 -13.83 0.64
C ASP A 76 3.12 -12.75 -0.43
N THR A 77 3.84 -13.12 -1.50
CA THR A 77 4.14 -12.19 -2.60
C THR A 77 2.89 -11.89 -3.43
N GLU A 78 2.03 -12.89 -3.64
CA GLU A 78 0.75 -12.77 -4.33
C GLU A 78 -0.19 -11.82 -3.59
N ASP A 79 -0.38 -12.04 -2.29
CA ASP A 79 -1.24 -11.20 -1.44
C ASP A 79 -0.79 -9.75 -1.47
N ASN A 80 0.52 -9.51 -1.38
CA ASN A 80 1.06 -8.16 -1.49
C ASN A 80 0.85 -7.56 -2.90
N TYR A 81 1.09 -8.32 -3.97
CA TYR A 81 0.81 -7.86 -5.33
C TYR A 81 -0.66 -7.46 -5.51
N VAL A 82 -1.60 -8.30 -5.06
CA VAL A 82 -3.03 -8.05 -5.13
C VAL A 82 -3.41 -6.82 -4.31
N ALA A 83 -2.88 -6.68 -3.09
CA ALA A 83 -3.13 -5.53 -2.23
C ALA A 83 -2.65 -4.21 -2.89
N VAL A 84 -1.42 -4.19 -3.41
CA VAL A 84 -0.85 -3.02 -4.08
C VAL A 84 -1.60 -2.70 -5.37
N LYS A 85 -1.90 -3.70 -6.20
CA LYS A 85 -2.65 -3.54 -7.45
C LYS A 85 -4.05 -2.96 -7.19
N THR A 86 -4.79 -3.56 -6.26
CA THR A 86 -6.12 -3.09 -5.86
C THR A 86 -6.07 -1.64 -5.39
N ARG A 87 -5.08 -1.30 -4.57
CA ARG A 87 -4.88 0.07 -4.09
C ARG A 87 -4.63 1.05 -5.22
N ILE A 88 -3.71 0.76 -6.15
CA ILE A 88 -3.44 1.64 -7.30
C ILE A 88 -4.68 1.78 -8.19
N THR A 89 -5.40 0.68 -8.46
CA THR A 89 -6.62 0.70 -9.29
C THR A 89 -7.73 1.52 -8.65
N SER A 90 -7.94 1.43 -7.33
CA SER A 90 -8.92 2.27 -6.62
C SER A 90 -8.58 3.76 -6.75
N LEU A 91 -7.32 4.12 -6.60
CA LEU A 91 -6.87 5.52 -6.73
C LEU A 91 -7.03 6.05 -8.15
N LEU A 92 -6.94 5.19 -9.16
CA LEU A 92 -7.23 5.54 -10.55
C LEU A 92 -8.73 5.71 -10.83
N ARG A 93 -9.62 5.05 -10.06
CA ARG A 93 -11.08 5.16 -10.23
C ARG A 93 -11.65 6.43 -9.60
N ASP A 94 -11.22 6.78 -8.39
CA ASP A 94 -11.75 7.95 -7.66
C ASP A 94 -11.58 9.25 -8.47
N ASP A 95 -10.48 9.38 -9.22
CA ASP A 95 -10.19 10.54 -10.08
C ASP A 95 -11.08 10.61 -11.34
N THR A 96 -11.70 9.49 -11.76
CA THR A 96 -12.64 9.48 -12.91
C THR A 96 -14.06 9.91 -12.52
N THR A 97 -14.39 9.84 -11.24
CA THR A 97 -15.72 10.24 -10.71
C THR A 97 -15.76 11.67 -10.19
N SER A 98 -14.61 12.32 -10.01
CA SER A 98 -14.52 13.71 -9.56
C SER A 98 -14.46 14.67 -10.75
N VAL A 99 -15.54 15.44 -10.93
CA VAL A 99 -15.68 16.50 -11.94
C VAL A 99 -14.54 17.52 -11.79
N LYS A 100 -13.69 17.64 -12.82
CA LYS A 100 -12.83 18.79 -13.18
C LYS A 100 -12.55 19.81 -12.06
N HIS A 101 -11.86 19.41 -11.00
CA HIS A 101 -11.30 20.35 -10.03
C HIS A 101 -9.81 20.11 -9.85
N ASP A 102 -9.05 21.20 -9.81
CA ASP A 102 -7.57 21.30 -9.78
C ASP A 102 -6.81 20.02 -9.38
N SER A 103 -5.89 19.62 -10.25
CA SER A 103 -4.96 18.48 -10.08
C SER A 103 -4.17 18.51 -8.76
N THR A 104 -3.99 19.68 -8.17
CA THR A 104 -3.35 19.89 -6.87
C THR A 104 -4.19 19.36 -5.69
N ILE A 105 -5.52 19.47 -5.77
CA ILE A 105 -6.44 19.02 -4.73
C ILE A 105 -6.55 17.49 -4.75
N ALA A 106 -6.62 16.88 -5.94
CA ALA A 106 -6.65 15.43 -6.13
C ALA A 106 -5.41 14.74 -5.53
N ALA A 107 -4.21 15.28 -5.79
CA ALA A 107 -2.97 14.78 -5.18
C ALA A 107 -2.99 14.92 -3.64
N SER A 108 -3.55 16.01 -3.10
CA SER A 108 -3.65 16.21 -1.66
C SER A 108 -4.58 15.19 -0.96
N LEU A 109 -5.73 14.88 -1.57
CA LEU A 109 -6.70 13.89 -1.08
C LEU A 109 -6.15 12.46 -1.18
N PHE A 110 -5.48 12.14 -2.28
CA PHE A 110 -4.74 10.89 -2.48
C PHE A 110 -3.72 10.67 -1.35
N PHE A 111 -2.96 11.70 -0.99
CA PHE A 111 -2.02 11.57 0.12
C PHE A 111 -2.66 11.58 1.50
N LYS A 112 -3.81 12.22 1.70
CA LYS A 112 -4.59 12.06 2.94
C LYS A 112 -5.06 10.61 3.11
N GLN A 113 -5.54 9.95 2.04
CA GLN A 113 -5.90 8.53 2.07
C GLN A 113 -4.69 7.61 2.31
N ILE A 114 -3.51 7.97 1.80
CA ILE A 114 -2.30 7.14 1.91
C ILE A 114 -1.56 7.33 3.24
N GLN A 115 -1.50 8.58 3.70
CA GLN A 115 -0.90 8.99 4.95
C GLN A 115 -2.01 9.44 5.89
N LEU A 116 -2.99 8.58 6.19
CA LEU A 116 -3.78 8.76 7.39
C LEU A 116 -2.76 8.74 8.54
N PRO A 117 -2.42 9.89 9.16
CA PRO A 117 -1.57 9.83 10.33
C PRO A 117 -2.32 8.97 11.35
N LYS A 118 -1.64 8.00 11.94
CA LYS A 118 -2.19 7.33 13.13
C LYS A 118 -2.47 8.45 14.13
N ILE A 119 -3.73 8.84 14.25
CA ILE A 119 -4.17 9.77 15.29
C ILE A 119 -3.90 9.03 16.60
N SER A 120 -2.81 9.41 17.27
CA SER A 120 -2.55 8.98 18.63
C SER A 120 -3.65 9.61 19.48
N LEU A 121 -4.67 8.83 19.78
CA LEU A 121 -5.70 9.25 20.72
C LEU A 121 -4.98 9.61 22.03
N PRO A 122 -5.24 10.79 22.61
CA PRO A 122 -4.72 11.09 23.92
C PRO A 122 -5.18 9.99 24.89
N SER A 123 -4.30 9.54 25.77
CA SER A 123 -4.66 8.59 26.82
C SER A 123 -5.04 9.37 28.07
N PHE A 124 -6.23 9.12 28.63
CA PHE A 124 -6.65 9.77 29.87
C PHE A 124 -6.08 9.04 31.08
N SER A 125 -5.31 9.76 31.90
CA SER A 125 -4.59 9.18 33.05
C SER A 125 -5.44 9.04 34.32
N GLY A 126 -6.73 9.41 34.29
CA GLY A 126 -7.61 9.40 35.45
C GLY A 126 -7.56 10.65 36.33
N ASP A 127 -6.76 11.66 35.95
CA ASP A 127 -6.68 12.94 36.66
C ASP A 127 -7.90 13.82 36.34
N GLN A 128 -8.68 14.15 37.37
CA GLN A 128 -9.88 14.96 37.26
C GLN A 128 -9.60 16.41 36.82
N LEU A 129 -8.42 16.96 37.12
CA LEU A 129 -8.03 18.31 36.67
C LEU A 129 -7.67 18.36 35.18
N ALA A 130 -7.13 17.26 34.64
CA ALA A 130 -6.78 17.13 33.23
C ALA A 130 -7.98 16.76 32.33
N TRP A 131 -9.15 16.46 32.93
CA TRP A 131 -10.34 16.00 32.21
C TRP A 131 -10.85 17.02 31.18
N GLU A 132 -10.90 18.30 31.53
CA GLU A 132 -11.40 19.32 30.60
C GLU A 132 -10.46 19.51 29.41
N SER A 133 -9.14 19.57 29.66
CA SER A 133 -8.14 19.64 28.60
C SER A 133 -8.14 18.39 27.71
N PHE A 134 -8.30 17.21 28.30
CA PHE A 134 -8.47 15.96 27.55
C PHE A 134 -9.73 15.98 26.68
N ARG A 135 -10.87 16.36 27.27
CA ARG A 135 -12.17 16.43 26.58
C ARG A 135 -12.13 17.42 25.42
N ASP A 136 -11.51 18.58 25.61
CA ASP A 136 -11.45 19.63 24.60
C ASP A 136 -10.48 19.25 23.47
N LEU A 137 -9.34 18.63 23.79
CA LEU A 137 -8.41 18.06 22.81
C LEU A 137 -9.05 16.91 22.01
N PHE A 138 -9.75 15.99 22.69
CA PHE A 138 -10.48 14.89 22.05
C PHE A 138 -11.60 15.42 21.15
N ARG A 139 -12.33 16.45 21.58
CA ARG A 139 -13.40 17.08 20.80
C ARG A 139 -12.86 17.83 19.58
N SER A 140 -11.68 18.46 19.66
CA SER A 140 -11.01 19.04 18.49
C SER A 140 -10.53 17.95 17.53
N LEU A 141 -9.90 16.89 18.03
CA LEU A 141 -9.43 15.76 17.22
C LEU A 141 -10.55 15.01 16.48
N VAL A 142 -11.70 14.81 17.12
CA VAL A 142 -12.86 14.10 16.55
C VAL A 142 -13.80 15.05 15.80
N GLY A 143 -13.85 16.33 16.19
CA GLY A 143 -14.71 17.36 15.58
C GLY A 143 -14.17 17.94 14.27
N ASP A 144 -12.85 18.00 14.09
CA ASP A 144 -12.24 18.49 12.85
C ASP A 144 -12.24 17.46 11.69
N VAL A 145 -12.74 16.24 11.91
CA VAL A 145 -12.86 15.24 10.84
C VAL A 145 -14.18 15.40 10.07
N SER A 146 -14.38 16.57 9.49
CA SER A 146 -15.55 16.87 8.64
C SER A 146 -15.54 16.15 7.27
N GLU A 147 -14.52 15.33 6.98
CA GLU A 147 -14.43 14.50 5.76
C GLU A 147 -14.74 13.00 5.98
N LEU A 148 -15.02 12.55 7.22
CA LEU A 148 -15.43 11.15 7.44
C LEU A 148 -16.94 11.00 7.25
N ALA A 149 -17.32 10.35 6.15
CA ALA A 149 -18.69 9.98 5.86
C ALA A 149 -19.31 9.17 7.02
N PRO A 150 -20.66 9.19 7.19
CA PRO A 150 -21.37 8.68 8.38
C PRO A 150 -21.35 7.16 8.61
N VAL A 151 -20.43 6.40 8.00
CA VAL A 151 -20.49 4.93 7.94
C VAL A 151 -19.48 4.24 8.88
N GLN A 152 -18.61 4.98 9.55
CA GLN A 152 -17.67 4.40 10.55
C GLN A 152 -18.04 4.68 12.01
N LYS A 153 -19.31 4.98 12.29
CA LYS A 153 -19.85 4.90 13.64
C LYS A 153 -20.53 3.55 13.83
N LEU A 154 -19.76 2.53 14.19
CA LEU A 154 -20.20 1.36 14.93
C LEU A 154 -19.10 0.95 15.90
#